data_AF-A0A368YIS0-F1
#
_entry.id   AF-A0A368YIS0-F1
#
_cell.length_a   1.000
_cell.length_b   1.000
_cell.length_c   1.000
_cell.angle_alpha   90.00
_cell.angle_beta   90.00
_cell.angle_gamma   90.00
#
_symmetry.space_group_name_H-M   'P 1'
#
loop_
_entity.id
_entity.type
_entity.pdbx_description
1 polymer ?
#
loop_
_entity_poly.entity_id
_entity_poly.type
_entity_poly.pdbx_seq_one_letter_code
_entity_poly.pdbx_strand_id
1 'polypeptide(L)' 'MIGAAPTTQDFVLKAAASDMFGIESSKLDLFERYGDGGENADLKARAAKTRPDLEHHLMMAEDLNK' A
#
# COMPACT_ATOMS: atom_id res chain seq x y z
N MET A 1 -16.28 -26.30 -19.86
CA MET A 1 -15.73 -26.46 -18.48
C MET A 1 -15.95 -25.15 -17.76
N ILE A 2 -16.71 -25.18 -16.66
CA ILE A 2 -16.95 -24.04 -15.76
C ILE A 2 -15.82 -24.07 -14.71
N GLY A 3 -15.11 -22.96 -14.52
CA GLY A 3 -13.90 -22.89 -13.69
C GLY A 3 -14.14 -23.36 -12.25
N ALA A 4 -13.19 -24.10 -11.69
CA ALA A 4 -13.25 -24.51 -10.30
C ALA A 4 -13.29 -23.28 -9.38
N ALA A 5 -14.10 -23.34 -8.32
CA ALA A 5 -14.14 -22.29 -7.31
C ALA A 5 -12.77 -22.15 -6.62
N PRO A 6 -12.36 -20.93 -6.20
CA PRO A 6 -11.13 -20.72 -5.46
C PRO A 6 -11.07 -21.59 -4.21
N THR A 7 -9.90 -22.08 -3.85
CA THR A 7 -9.72 -22.76 -2.57
C THR A 7 -9.77 -21.75 -1.42
N THR A 8 -9.98 -22.24 -0.20
CA THR A 8 -9.86 -21.40 1.00
C THR A 8 -8.48 -20.75 1.09
N GLN A 9 -7.42 -21.46 0.70
CA GLN A 9 -6.06 -20.90 0.69
C GLN A 9 -5.93 -19.76 -0.32
N ASP A 10 -6.46 -19.92 -1.53
CA ASP A 10 -6.44 -18.87 -2.56
C ASP A 10 -7.19 -17.62 -2.11
N PHE A 11 -8.33 -17.80 -1.45
CA PHE A 11 -9.11 -16.69 -0.90
C PHE A 11 -8.32 -15.94 0.17
N VAL A 12 -7.73 -16.66 1.14
CA VAL A 12 -6.95 -16.05 2.24
C VAL A 12 -5.75 -15.28 1.71
N LEU A 13 -5.01 -15.84 0.75
CA LEU A 13 -3.85 -15.16 0.16
C LEU A 13 -4.25 -13.89 -0.59
N LYS A 14 -5.33 -13.94 -1.39
CA LYS A 14 -5.83 -12.76 -2.10
C LYS A 14 -6.37 -11.69 -1.16
N ALA A 15 -7.11 -12.08 -0.12
CA ALA A 15 -7.60 -11.15 0.88
C ALA A 15 -6.42 -10.44 1.58
N ALA A 16 -5.40 -11.19 2.01
CA ALA A 16 -4.22 -10.62 2.65
C ALA A 16 -3.42 -9.69 1.71
N ALA A 17 -3.26 -10.05 0.44
CA ALA A 17 -2.59 -9.19 -0.55
C ALA A 17 -3.38 -7.89 -0.80
N SER A 18 -4.70 -7.99 -0.95
CA SER A 18 -5.60 -6.84 -1.11
C SER A 18 -5.56 -5.91 0.10
N ASP A 19 -5.53 -6.46 1.31
CA ASP A 19 -5.41 -5.68 2.55
C ASP A 19 -4.06 -4.96 2.61
N MET A 20 -2.96 -5.63 2.24
CA MET A 20 -1.64 -5.01 2.21
C MET A 20 -1.59 -3.83 1.23
N PHE A 21 -2.17 -3.99 0.03
CA PHE A 21 -2.29 -2.91 -0.95
C PHE A 21 -3.08 -1.72 -0.38
N GLY A 22 -4.23 -1.99 0.25
CA GLY A 22 -5.05 -0.94 0.89
C GLY A 22 -4.32 -0.19 2.00
N ILE A 23 -3.54 -0.91 2.81
CA ILE A 23 -2.75 -0.33 3.90
C ILE A 23 -1.61 0.54 3.36
N GLU A 24 -0.81 0.03 2.42
CA GLU A 24 0.33 0.79 1.89
C GLU A 24 -0.10 2.00 1.05
N SER A 25 -1.18 1.87 0.26
CA SER A 25 -1.76 3.01 -0.47
C SER A 25 -2.28 4.11 0.48
N SER A 26 -2.94 3.73 1.58
CA SER A 26 -3.42 4.69 2.59
C SER A 26 -2.27 5.41 3.31
N LYS A 27 -1.17 4.70 3.61
CA LYS A 27 0.04 5.32 4.17
C LYS A 27 0.68 6.29 3.18
N LEU A 28 0.83 5.88 1.93
CA LEU A 28 1.43 6.70 0.89
C LEU A 28 0.64 8.00 0.71
N ASP A 29 -0.68 7.94 0.57
CA ASP A 29 -1.54 9.13 0.45
C ASP A 29 -1.39 10.08 1.64
N LEU A 30 -1.34 9.56 2.88
CA LEU A 30 -1.13 10.39 4.07
C LEU A 30 0.22 11.13 4.02
N PHE A 31 1.29 10.41 3.68
CA PHE A 31 2.65 10.95 3.64
C PHE A 31 2.88 11.87 2.45
N GLU A 32 2.21 11.61 1.32
CA GLU A 32 2.23 12.48 0.15
C GLU A 32 1.59 13.83 0.48
N ARG A 33 0.34 13.82 0.94
CA ARG A 33 -0.40 15.04 1.33
C ARG A 33 0.35 15.86 2.38
N TYR A 34 0.89 15.21 3.41
CA TYR A 34 1.64 15.92 4.45
C TYR A 34 3.00 16.42 3.96
N GLY A 35 3.69 15.65 3.12
CA GLY A 35 4.97 16.06 2.51
C GLY A 35 4.82 17.25 1.56
N ASP A 36 3.67 17.41 0.90
CA ASP A 36 3.41 18.51 -0.03
C ASP A 36 2.89 19.77 0.69
N GLY A 37 1.98 19.59 1.65
CA GLY A 37 1.20 20.69 2.24
C GLY A 37 1.26 20.84 3.77
N GLY A 38 1.98 19.98 4.49
CA GLY A 38 2.00 19.99 5.96
C GLY A 38 2.55 21.29 6.56
N GLU A 39 1.97 21.72 7.69
CA GLU A 39 2.32 22.98 8.35
C GLU A 39 3.58 22.89 9.22
N ASN A 40 3.81 21.74 9.86
CA ASN A 40 5.01 21.53 10.67
C ASN A 40 6.18 21.12 9.76
N ALA A 41 7.21 21.97 9.71
CA ALA A 41 8.35 21.79 8.81
C ALA A 41 9.08 20.45 9.00
N ASP A 42 9.28 19.99 10.24
CA ASP A 42 9.99 18.75 10.53
C ASP A 42 9.16 17.52 10.11
N LEU A 43 7.86 17.55 10.38
CA LEU A 43 6.95 16.49 9.96
C LEU A 43 6.79 16.47 8.43
N LYS A 44 6.77 17.64 7.77
CA LYS A 44 6.71 17.75 6.31
C LYS A 44 7.96 17.14 5.66
N ALA A 45 9.13 17.50 6.17
CA ALA A 45 10.40 16.96 5.71
C ALA A 45 10.50 15.45 5.94
N ARG A 46 10.05 14.96 7.10
CA ARG A 46 10.01 13.52 7.40
C ARG A 46 9.05 12.78 6.47
N ALA A 47 7.86 13.33 6.21
CA ALA A 47 6.89 12.73 5.32
C ALA A 47 7.43 12.62 3.88
N ALA A 48 8.01 13.70 3.36
CA ALA A 48 8.65 13.71 2.04
C ALA A 48 9.81 12.70 1.95
N LYS A 49 10.63 12.57 3.00
CA LYS A 49 11.76 11.63 3.03
C LYS A 49 11.31 10.17 3.05
N THR A 50 10.18 9.86 3.67
CA THR A 50 9.66 8.49 3.80
C THR A 50 8.82 8.05 2.58
N ARG A 51 8.38 9.00 1.73
CA ARG A 51 7.56 8.72 0.54
C ARG A 51 8.16 7.63 -0.38
N PRO A 52 9.45 7.64 -0.76
CA PRO A 52 10.00 6.64 -1.68
C PRO A 52 9.93 5.21 -1.12
N ASP A 53 10.09 5.04 0.19
CA ASP A 53 9.98 3.72 0.83
C ASP A 53 8.53 3.21 0.78
N LEU A 54 7.55 4.10 0.98
CA LEU A 54 6.12 3.76 0.88
C LEU A 54 5.69 3.46 -0.56
N GLU A 55 6.23 4.16 -1.55
CA GLU A 55 6.03 3.83 -2.98
C GLU A 55 6.58 2.42 -3.29
N HIS A 56 7.77 2.09 -2.76
CA HIS A 56 8.35 0.77 -2.92
C HIS A 56 7.53 -0.32 -2.20
N HIS A 57 6.99 -0.03 -1.01
CA HIS A 57 6.10 -0.96 -0.32
C HIS A 57 4.79 -1.20 -1.07
N LEU A 58 4.20 -0.14 -1.64
CA LEU A 58 3.01 -0.27 -2.48
C LEU A 58 3.27 -1.13 -3.70
N MET A 59 4.42 -0.96 -4.36
CA MET A 59 4.85 -1.82 -5.47
C MET A 59 4.95 -3.29 -5.07
N MET A 60 5.55 -3.59 -3.91
CA MET A 60 5.59 -4.96 -3.38
C MET A 60 4.19 -5.51 -3.07
N ALA A 61 3.29 -4.68 -2.54
CA ALA A 61 1.92 -5.08 -2.23
C ALA A 61 1.08 -5.34 -3.50
N GLU A 62 1.27 -4.56 -4.56
CA GLU A 62 0.68 -4.80 -5.88
C GLU A 62 1.16 -6.11 -6.50
N ASP A 63 2.45 -6.42 -6.36
CA ASP A 63 3.02 -7.67 -6.88
C ASP A 63 2.49 -8.92 -6.18
N LEU A 64 2.12 -8.82 -4.90
CA LEU A 64 1.45 -9.91 -4.16
C LEU A 64 0.00 -10.16 -4.63
N ASN A 65 -0.62 -9.19 -5.31
CA ASN A 65 -2.00 -9.27 -5.77
C ASN A 65 -2.13 -9.72 -7.24
N LYS A 66 -1.01 -9.99 -7.92
CA LYS A 66 -0.93 -10.51 -9.30
C LYS A 66 -0.93 -12.03 -9.32
#